data_AF-H8GM84-F1
#
_entry.id   AF-H8GM84-F1
#
_cell.length_a   1.000
_cell.length_b   1.000
_cell.length_c   1.000
_cell.angle_alpha   90.00
_cell.angle_beta   90.00
_cell.angle_gamma   90.00
#
_symmetry.space_group_name_H-M   'P 1'
#
loop_
_entity.id
_entity.type
_entity.pdbx_description
1 polymer ?
#
loop_
_entity_poly.entity_id
_entity_poly.type
_entity_poly.pdbx_seq_one_letter_code
_entity_poly.pdbx_strand_id
1 'polypeptide(L)'
;MQSISQAVVPATIEKQPENEPPVIAANPLDLPADMFKEGLDRRKQNRAALMVWVRDALIDGLDFGSIHVANRRCSAGKDCRNPDHFSKPSLFKAGAEKICGMLGLTVRYPTLPAYEKAALNGPQLSQIIIRCEIVDGSGRVVADGVGARIVAQDNGDINKSLKMAEKSAHIDATLRMAGLSEVFTQDLEDMMQLREAESIREAETTVLNNGFEGITKEQLKQLEVRIRELGLDRKRVKAWMANASHQRFRTFLDLNQEFYHRLYSKLDQFAGV
;
A
#
# COMPACT_ATOMS: atom_id res chain seq x y z
N MET A 1 -61.57 -49.63 41.90
CA MET A 1 -61.48 -48.61 40.82
C MET A 1 -60.02 -48.48 40.42
N GLN A 2 -59.74 -48.09 39.17
CA GLN A 2 -58.48 -48.42 38.49
C GLN A 2 -57.24 -47.69 39.04
N SER A 3 -56.12 -48.41 39.13
CA SER A 3 -54.78 -47.82 39.18
C SER A 3 -54.29 -47.59 37.76
N ILE A 4 -53.82 -46.37 37.46
CA ILE A 4 -53.40 -45.97 36.12
C ILE A 4 -51.90 -46.26 35.96
N SER A 5 -51.56 -47.31 35.20
CA SER A 5 -50.19 -47.52 34.73
C SER A 5 -49.90 -46.65 33.52
N GLN A 6 -49.15 -45.57 33.70
CA GLN A 6 -48.55 -44.86 32.58
C GLN A 6 -47.39 -45.69 31.99
N ALA A 7 -47.50 -46.04 30.71
CA ALA A 7 -46.39 -46.62 29.96
C ALA A 7 -45.37 -45.51 29.63
N VAL A 8 -44.14 -45.67 30.13
CA VAL A 8 -43.02 -44.79 29.73
C VAL A 8 -42.56 -45.23 28.34
N VAL A 9 -42.73 -44.35 27.36
CA VAL A 9 -42.19 -44.55 26.00
C VAL A 9 -40.66 -44.38 26.07
N PRO A 10 -39.86 -45.35 25.58
CA PRO A 10 -38.42 -45.15 25.51
C PRO A 10 -38.10 -44.06 24.49
N ALA A 11 -37.39 -43.01 24.92
CA ALA A 11 -36.95 -41.94 24.04
C ALA A 11 -35.93 -42.49 23.03
N THR A 12 -36.24 -42.42 21.74
CA THR A 12 -35.28 -42.65 20.67
C THR A 12 -34.19 -41.59 20.78
N ILE A 13 -32.98 -42.00 21.16
CA ILE A 13 -31.81 -41.12 21.13
C ILE A 13 -31.43 -40.96 19.66
N GLU A 14 -31.84 -39.85 19.04
CA GLU A 14 -31.26 -39.42 17.78
C GLU A 14 -29.76 -39.16 18.01
N LYS A 15 -28.91 -40.02 17.42
CA LYS A 15 -27.48 -39.74 17.34
C LYS A 15 -27.32 -38.43 16.58
N GLN A 16 -26.77 -37.42 17.25
CA GLN A 16 -26.21 -36.26 16.54
C GLN A 16 -25.19 -36.76 15.51
N PRO A 17 -25.12 -36.16 14.31
CA PRO A 17 -24.18 -36.60 13.29
C PRO A 17 -22.77 -36.53 13.86
N GLU A 18 -22.13 -37.70 13.91
CA GLU A 18 -20.76 -37.84 14.40
C GLU A 18 -19.87 -37.00 13.47
N ASN A 19 -19.11 -36.07 14.06
CA ASN A 19 -18.36 -35.08 13.31
C ASN A 19 -17.13 -35.77 12.69
N GLU A 20 -17.33 -36.43 11.54
CA GLU A 20 -16.29 -37.20 10.86
C GLU A 20 -15.04 -36.33 10.63
N PRO A 21 -13.83 -36.85 10.87
CA PRO A 21 -12.62 -36.10 10.64
C PRO A 21 -12.56 -35.70 9.15
N PRO A 22 -12.10 -34.47 8.83
CA PRO A 22 -12.10 -33.99 7.45
C PRO A 22 -11.30 -34.93 6.56
N VAL A 23 -11.92 -35.45 5.50
CA VAL A 23 -11.27 -36.35 4.55
C VAL A 23 -10.16 -35.61 3.80
N ILE A 24 -8.90 -35.84 4.21
CA ILE A 24 -7.72 -35.26 3.57
C ILE A 24 -7.33 -36.13 2.37
N ALA A 25 -7.96 -35.89 1.22
CA ALA A 25 -7.54 -36.49 -0.04
C ALA A 25 -6.19 -35.92 -0.51
N ALA A 26 -5.31 -36.78 -1.03
CA ALA A 26 -3.99 -36.38 -1.52
C ALA A 26 -4.08 -35.59 -2.83
N ASN A 27 -4.99 -35.97 -3.74
CA ASN A 27 -5.38 -35.20 -4.91
C ASN A 27 -6.84 -34.71 -4.72
N PRO A 28 -7.16 -33.44 -5.00
CA PRO A 28 -8.54 -32.94 -4.99
C PRO A 28 -9.53 -33.74 -5.88
N LEU A 29 -9.04 -34.49 -6.88
CA LEU A 29 -9.84 -35.34 -7.75
C LEU A 29 -10.13 -36.74 -7.18
N ASP A 30 -9.49 -37.15 -6.07
CA ASP A 30 -9.76 -38.42 -5.39
C ASP A 30 -10.99 -38.32 -4.45
N LEU A 31 -11.55 -37.11 -4.29
CA LEU A 31 -12.75 -36.87 -3.48
C LEU A 31 -14.00 -37.46 -4.13
N PRO A 32 -14.99 -37.91 -3.34
CA PRO A 32 -16.34 -38.20 -3.82
C PRO A 32 -16.91 -37.05 -4.67
N ALA A 33 -17.60 -37.39 -5.76
CA ALA A 33 -17.98 -36.42 -6.79
C ALA A 33 -18.97 -35.33 -6.31
N ASP A 34 -19.80 -35.68 -5.33
CA ASP A 34 -20.65 -34.77 -4.55
C ASP A 34 -19.82 -33.80 -3.72
N MET A 35 -18.92 -34.29 -2.84
CA MET A 35 -18.02 -33.45 -2.04
C MET A 35 -17.15 -32.53 -2.90
N PHE A 36 -16.65 -33.04 -4.04
CA PHE A 36 -15.87 -32.26 -4.99
C PHE A 36 -16.70 -31.12 -5.60
N LYS A 37 -17.95 -31.41 -6.01
CA LYS A 37 -18.88 -30.43 -6.57
C LYS A 37 -19.26 -29.36 -5.54
N GLU A 38 -19.62 -29.74 -4.31
CA GLU A 38 -19.88 -28.79 -3.22
C GLU A 38 -18.66 -27.90 -2.94
N GLY A 39 -17.45 -28.50 -2.96
CA GLY A 39 -16.20 -27.77 -2.85
C GLY A 39 -15.94 -26.78 -3.99
N LEU A 40 -16.39 -27.06 -5.22
CA LEU A 40 -16.35 -26.12 -6.34
C LEU A 40 -17.40 -25.00 -6.18
N ASP A 41 -18.64 -25.32 -5.84
CA ASP A 41 -19.71 -24.33 -5.67
C ASP A 41 -19.40 -23.36 -4.52
N ARG A 42 -18.86 -23.85 -3.40
CA ARG A 42 -18.34 -23.00 -2.31
C ARG A 42 -17.21 -22.09 -2.78
N ARG A 43 -16.23 -22.61 -3.56
CA ARG A 43 -15.14 -21.79 -4.11
C ARG A 43 -15.66 -20.72 -5.08
N LYS A 44 -16.66 -21.03 -5.90
CA LYS A 44 -17.33 -20.09 -6.80
C LYS A 44 -18.03 -18.97 -6.04
N GLN A 45 -18.76 -19.29 -4.97
CA GLN A 45 -19.41 -18.29 -4.09
C GLN A 45 -18.39 -17.40 -3.38
N ASN A 46 -17.37 -17.98 -2.74
CA ASN A 46 -16.30 -17.24 -2.08
C ASN A 46 -15.58 -16.30 -3.06
N ARG A 47 -15.27 -16.78 -4.27
CA ARG A 47 -14.67 -15.96 -5.32
C ARG A 47 -15.59 -14.81 -5.74
N ALA A 48 -16.89 -15.04 -5.91
CA ALA A 48 -17.83 -13.98 -6.25
C ALA A 48 -17.87 -12.89 -5.18
N ALA A 49 -17.89 -13.26 -3.90
CA ALA A 49 -17.84 -12.33 -2.78
C ALA A 49 -16.52 -11.54 -2.73
N LEU A 50 -15.38 -12.22 -2.92
CA LEU A 50 -14.06 -11.57 -3.01
C LEU A 50 -14.01 -10.56 -4.17
N MET A 51 -14.52 -10.92 -5.35
CA MET A 51 -14.52 -10.02 -6.51
C MET A 51 -15.42 -8.79 -6.33
N VAL A 52 -16.48 -8.88 -5.51
CA VAL A 52 -17.28 -7.70 -5.12
C VAL A 52 -16.46 -6.82 -4.19
N TRP A 53 -15.94 -7.38 -3.10
CA TRP A 53 -15.12 -6.63 -2.14
C TRP A 53 -13.91 -5.96 -2.79
N VAL A 54 -13.18 -6.65 -3.68
CA VAL A 54 -12.04 -6.10 -4.43
C VAL A 54 -12.43 -4.86 -5.24
N ARG A 55 -13.61 -4.87 -5.89
CA ARG A 55 -14.10 -3.72 -6.67
C ARG A 55 -14.56 -2.54 -5.81
N ASP A 56 -15.04 -2.82 -4.60
CA ASP A 56 -15.58 -1.79 -3.70
C ASP A 56 -14.50 -1.19 -2.78
N ALA A 57 -13.44 -1.95 -2.46
CA ALA A 57 -12.43 -1.59 -1.45
C ALA A 57 -11.06 -1.18 -2.01
N LEU A 58 -10.73 -1.52 -3.27
CA LEU A 58 -9.51 -1.05 -3.92
C LEU A 58 -9.78 0.25 -4.71
N ILE A 59 -8.84 1.20 -4.61
CA ILE A 59 -8.92 2.55 -5.17
C ILE A 59 -7.87 2.70 -6.29
N ASP A 60 -8.31 3.11 -7.48
CA ASP A 60 -7.43 3.41 -8.62
C ASP A 60 -6.47 4.57 -8.28
N GLY A 61 -5.21 4.44 -8.69
CA GLY A 61 -4.11 5.34 -8.34
C GLY A 61 -3.51 5.15 -6.95
N LEU A 62 -4.10 4.32 -6.07
CA LEU A 62 -3.58 4.05 -4.72
C LEU A 62 -3.31 2.55 -4.50
N ASP A 63 -4.32 1.73 -4.72
CA ASP A 63 -4.26 0.28 -4.52
C ASP A 63 -3.90 -0.47 -5.79
N PHE A 64 -4.19 0.10 -6.97
CA PHE A 64 -3.86 -0.41 -8.32
C PHE A 64 -3.81 0.75 -9.31
N GLY A 65 -3.34 0.51 -10.54
CA GLY A 65 -3.50 1.48 -11.64
C GLY A 65 -3.03 0.97 -13.00
N SER A 66 -3.36 1.70 -14.06
CA SER A 66 -3.01 1.38 -15.46
C SER A 66 -2.10 2.43 -16.09
N ILE A 67 -1.23 2.01 -17.02
CA ILE A 67 -0.47 2.94 -17.86
C ILE A 67 -1.15 3.18 -19.20
N HIS A 68 -1.06 4.41 -19.69
CA HIS A 68 -1.34 4.72 -21.09
C HIS A 68 -0.21 4.17 -21.99
N VAL A 69 -0.55 3.20 -22.84
CA VAL A 69 0.36 2.52 -23.77
C VAL A 69 0.35 3.12 -25.18
N ALA A 70 -0.69 3.88 -25.54
CA ALA A 70 -0.83 4.47 -26.88
C ALA A 70 -0.09 5.81 -27.08
N ASN A 71 0.88 6.16 -26.22
CA ASN A 71 1.51 7.50 -26.13
C ASN A 71 1.95 8.14 -27.47
N ARG A 72 2.40 7.36 -28.47
CA ARG A 72 2.83 7.90 -29.78
C ARG A 72 1.72 7.99 -30.84
N ARG A 73 0.53 7.45 -30.57
CA ARG A 73 -0.62 7.42 -31.50
C ARG A 73 -1.83 8.20 -30.97
N CYS A 74 -1.85 8.54 -29.69
CA CYS A 74 -2.92 9.32 -29.08
C CYS A 74 -2.50 10.78 -28.88
N SER A 75 -3.23 11.70 -29.50
CA SER A 75 -3.04 13.15 -29.34
C SER A 75 -3.36 13.68 -27.93
N ALA A 76 -4.16 12.96 -27.14
CA ALA A 76 -4.55 13.37 -25.78
C ALA A 76 -3.49 13.07 -24.70
N GLY A 77 -2.49 12.23 -24.99
CA GLY A 77 -1.38 11.95 -24.07
C GLY A 77 -1.83 11.55 -22.66
N LYS A 78 -1.45 12.35 -21.65
CA LYS A 78 -1.78 12.14 -20.23
C LYS A 78 -3.28 12.31 -19.93
N ASP A 79 -3.99 13.13 -20.70
CA ASP A 79 -5.43 13.41 -20.52
C ASP A 79 -6.34 12.44 -21.29
N CYS A 80 -5.77 11.38 -21.88
CA CYS A 80 -6.53 10.39 -22.62
C CYS A 80 -7.52 9.65 -21.71
N ARG A 81 -8.76 9.50 -22.19
CA ARG A 81 -9.83 8.73 -21.52
C ARG A 81 -10.31 7.53 -22.34
N ASN A 82 -9.59 7.15 -23.41
CA ASN A 82 -9.95 5.98 -24.22
C ASN A 82 -9.49 4.69 -23.51
N PRO A 83 -10.38 3.79 -23.07
CA PRO A 83 -10.00 2.56 -22.36
C PRO A 83 -9.00 1.69 -23.16
N ASP A 84 -9.16 1.61 -24.48
CA ASP A 84 -8.30 0.81 -25.37
C ASP A 84 -6.84 1.30 -25.43
N HIS A 85 -6.56 2.49 -24.89
CA HIS A 85 -5.20 3.03 -24.80
C HIS A 85 -4.49 2.72 -23.47
N PHE A 86 -5.20 2.13 -22.51
CA PHE A 86 -4.65 1.77 -21.21
C PHE A 86 -4.31 0.28 -21.14
N SER A 87 -3.29 -0.03 -20.36
CA SER A 87 -3.01 -1.40 -19.97
C SER A 87 -4.12 -1.95 -19.08
N LYS A 88 -4.14 -3.27 -18.95
CA LYS A 88 -4.71 -3.92 -17.78
C LYS A 88 -4.04 -3.35 -16.50
N PRO A 89 -4.79 -3.14 -15.39
CA PRO A 89 -4.23 -2.54 -14.18
C PRO A 89 -3.21 -3.46 -13.51
N SER A 90 -2.21 -2.89 -12.84
CA SER A 90 -1.13 -3.61 -12.13
C SER A 90 -1.17 -3.38 -10.62
N LEU A 91 -0.84 -4.42 -9.84
CA LEU A 91 -0.85 -4.52 -8.36
C LEU A 91 -1.68 -3.40 -7.73
N PHE A 92 -1.17 -2.51 -6.88
CA PHE A 92 0.19 -2.26 -6.37
C PHE A 92 0.43 -2.91 -4.97
N LYS A 93 1.53 -2.52 -4.30
CA LYS A 93 1.86 -2.94 -2.92
C LYS A 93 0.73 -2.68 -1.93
N ALA A 94 0.13 -1.48 -1.95
CA ALA A 94 -0.92 -1.10 -1.02
C ALA A 94 -2.17 -1.97 -1.19
N GLY A 95 -2.56 -2.27 -2.44
CA GLY A 95 -3.64 -3.21 -2.74
C GLY A 95 -3.32 -4.62 -2.28
N ALA A 96 -2.08 -5.11 -2.48
CA ALA A 96 -1.66 -6.43 -2.02
C ALA A 96 -1.68 -6.56 -0.48
N GLU A 97 -1.20 -5.54 0.24
CA GLU A 97 -1.26 -5.45 1.70
C GLU A 97 -2.72 -5.39 2.20
N LYS A 98 -3.58 -4.62 1.53
CA LYS A 98 -5.01 -4.53 1.86
C LYS A 98 -5.75 -5.85 1.64
N ILE A 99 -5.48 -6.56 0.54
CA ILE A 99 -6.04 -7.90 0.26
C ILE A 99 -5.59 -8.91 1.33
N CYS A 100 -4.29 -8.98 1.63
CA CYS A 100 -3.79 -9.91 2.66
C CYS A 100 -4.36 -9.59 4.05
N GLY A 101 -4.41 -8.31 4.42
CA GLY A 101 -5.00 -7.86 5.69
C GLY A 101 -6.48 -8.23 5.82
N MET A 102 -7.27 -8.02 4.77
CA MET A 102 -8.70 -8.40 4.75
C MET A 102 -8.91 -9.91 4.92
N LEU A 103 -8.03 -10.72 4.32
CA LEU A 103 -8.11 -12.19 4.38
C LEU A 103 -7.45 -12.79 5.64
N GLY A 104 -6.89 -11.95 6.54
CA GLY A 104 -6.23 -12.40 7.76
C GLY A 104 -4.93 -13.17 7.51
N LEU A 105 -4.23 -12.86 6.40
CA LEU A 105 -3.04 -13.56 5.94
C LEU A 105 -1.75 -12.81 6.28
N THR A 106 -0.70 -13.57 6.60
CA THR A 106 0.61 -13.03 6.98
C THR A 106 1.64 -13.26 5.87
N VAL A 107 2.42 -12.24 5.56
CA VAL A 107 3.52 -12.31 4.59
C VAL A 107 4.83 -12.68 5.28
N ARG A 108 5.63 -13.56 4.66
CA ARG A 108 6.98 -13.92 5.10
C ARG A 108 7.96 -13.94 3.93
N TYR A 109 9.24 -13.68 4.20
CA TYR A 109 10.31 -13.71 3.20
C TYR A 109 11.39 -14.73 3.61
N PRO A 110 11.18 -16.05 3.37
CA PRO A 110 12.09 -17.11 3.85
C PRO A 110 13.53 -16.98 3.29
N THR A 111 13.71 -16.31 2.15
CA THR A 111 15.04 -16.09 1.54
C THR A 111 15.80 -14.90 2.14
N LEU A 112 15.16 -14.04 2.94
CA LEU A 112 15.77 -12.80 3.43
C LEU A 112 17.02 -13.05 4.31
N PRO A 113 17.03 -14.00 5.28
CA PRO A 113 18.22 -14.26 6.09
C PRO A 113 19.42 -14.79 5.27
N ALA A 114 19.15 -15.51 4.18
CA ALA A 114 20.19 -15.97 3.26
C ALA A 114 20.76 -14.81 2.42
N TYR A 115 19.91 -13.89 1.98
CA TYR A 115 20.31 -12.65 1.32
C TYR A 115 21.13 -11.75 2.25
N GLU A 116 20.69 -11.52 3.49
CA GLU A 116 21.42 -10.75 4.51
C GLU A 116 22.82 -11.32 4.74
N LYS A 117 22.90 -12.64 4.93
CA LYS A 117 24.19 -13.34 5.07
C LYS A 117 25.07 -13.19 3.82
N ALA A 118 24.51 -13.25 2.62
CA ALA A 118 25.28 -13.05 1.39
C ALA A 118 25.80 -11.60 1.27
N ALA A 119 24.95 -10.60 1.54
CA ALA A 119 25.29 -9.18 1.47
C ALA A 119 26.38 -8.78 2.48
N LEU A 120 26.37 -9.38 3.67
CA LEU A 120 27.39 -9.12 4.71
C LEU A 120 28.74 -9.80 4.46
N ASN A 121 28.79 -10.88 3.66
CA ASN A 121 29.99 -11.72 3.50
C ASN A 121 30.78 -11.51 2.19
N GLY A 122 30.55 -10.40 1.47
CA GLY A 122 31.54 -9.84 0.55
C GLY A 122 31.27 -9.80 -0.97
N PRO A 123 30.46 -10.65 -1.61
CA PRO A 123 30.15 -10.46 -3.04
C PRO A 123 29.21 -9.27 -3.22
N GLN A 124 29.60 -8.31 -4.06
CA GLN A 124 28.75 -7.18 -4.41
C GLN A 124 27.58 -7.68 -5.27
N LEU A 125 26.40 -7.83 -4.65
CA LEU A 125 25.23 -8.44 -5.28
C LEU A 125 24.74 -7.57 -6.45
N SER A 126 24.91 -8.07 -7.68
CA SER A 126 24.41 -7.42 -8.91
C SER A 126 22.93 -7.68 -9.16
N GLN A 127 22.38 -8.74 -8.54
CA GLN A 127 21.00 -9.18 -8.63
C GLN A 127 20.47 -9.57 -7.25
N ILE A 128 19.18 -9.34 -7.04
CA ILE A 128 18.44 -9.69 -5.83
C ILE A 128 17.25 -10.53 -6.27
N ILE A 129 17.06 -11.70 -5.65
CA ILE A 129 15.91 -12.58 -5.88
C ILE A 129 15.34 -12.93 -4.52
N ILE A 130 14.07 -12.59 -4.28
CA ILE A 130 13.36 -12.80 -3.03
C ILE A 130 12.14 -13.68 -3.28
N ARG A 131 11.95 -14.69 -2.43
CA ARG A 131 10.67 -15.41 -2.32
C ARG A 131 9.83 -14.77 -1.22
N CYS A 132 8.55 -14.57 -1.51
CA CYS A 132 7.49 -14.29 -0.58
C CYS A 132 6.67 -15.57 -0.34
N GLU A 133 6.24 -15.80 0.89
CA GLU A 133 5.23 -16.79 1.27
C GLU A 133 4.07 -16.08 1.95
N ILE A 134 2.84 -16.41 1.54
CA ILE A 134 1.62 -16.00 2.23
C ILE A 134 1.16 -17.16 3.10
N VAL A 135 0.90 -16.85 4.37
CA VAL A 135 0.69 -17.82 5.44
C VAL A 135 -0.64 -17.56 6.13
N ASP A 136 -1.44 -18.60 6.37
CA ASP A 136 -2.69 -18.51 7.10
C ASP A 136 -2.49 -18.44 8.64
N GLY A 137 -3.58 -18.22 9.37
CA GLY A 137 -3.56 -18.16 10.85
C GLY A 137 -3.12 -19.45 11.55
N SER A 138 -3.02 -20.58 10.84
CA SER A 138 -2.47 -21.85 11.37
C SER A 138 -0.96 -22.00 11.12
N GLY A 139 -0.35 -21.05 10.40
CA GLY A 139 1.06 -21.12 10.02
C GLY A 139 1.35 -21.90 8.73
N ARG A 140 0.31 -22.32 7.99
CA ARG A 140 0.46 -23.00 6.69
C ARG A 140 0.67 -21.99 5.57
N VAL A 141 1.63 -22.28 4.67
CA VAL A 141 1.79 -21.54 3.41
C VAL A 141 0.58 -21.85 2.52
N VAL A 142 -0.12 -20.80 2.07
CA VAL A 142 -1.26 -20.90 1.14
C VAL A 142 -0.90 -20.50 -0.30
N ALA A 143 0.17 -19.71 -0.48
CA ALA A 143 0.79 -19.42 -1.76
C ALA A 143 2.23 -18.92 -1.57
N ASP A 144 3.05 -19.02 -2.60
CA ASP A 144 4.34 -18.34 -2.71
C ASP A 144 4.41 -17.48 -3.99
N GLY A 145 5.38 -16.57 -4.02
CA GLY A 145 5.66 -15.69 -5.15
C GLY A 145 7.11 -15.23 -5.14
N VAL A 146 7.60 -14.77 -6.29
CA VAL A 146 9.02 -14.41 -6.49
C VAL A 146 9.14 -13.01 -7.09
N GLY A 147 10.07 -12.23 -6.56
CA GLY A 147 10.48 -10.94 -7.11
C GLY A 147 11.97 -10.94 -7.39
N ALA A 148 12.36 -10.42 -8.54
CA ALA A 148 13.75 -10.32 -8.96
C ALA A 148 14.08 -8.89 -9.41
N ARG A 149 15.28 -8.42 -9.09
CA ARG A 149 15.75 -7.07 -9.43
C ARG A 149 17.24 -7.06 -9.74
N ILE A 150 17.65 -6.32 -10.77
CA ILE A 150 19.06 -6.08 -11.07
C ILE A 150 19.44 -4.74 -10.46
N VAL A 151 20.47 -4.70 -9.62
CA VAL A 151 20.82 -3.51 -8.82
C VAL A 151 21.21 -2.30 -9.69
N ALA A 152 21.70 -2.54 -10.91
CA ALA A 152 21.96 -1.50 -11.90
C ALA A 152 20.70 -0.76 -12.37
N GLN A 153 19.50 -1.37 -12.31
CA GLN A 153 18.23 -0.72 -12.67
C GLN A 153 17.86 0.41 -11.72
N ASP A 154 18.40 0.38 -10.49
CA ASP A 154 18.17 1.38 -9.45
C ASP A 154 19.45 2.19 -9.16
N ASN A 155 20.31 2.37 -10.17
CA ASN A 155 21.55 3.15 -10.12
C ASN A 155 22.55 2.72 -9.02
N GLY A 156 22.55 1.44 -8.63
CA GLY A 156 23.41 0.94 -7.55
C GLY A 156 22.77 0.98 -6.16
N ASP A 157 21.55 1.51 -6.00
CA ASP A 157 20.85 1.53 -4.69
C ASP A 157 20.31 0.13 -4.36
N ILE A 158 21.10 -0.60 -3.59
CA ILE A 158 20.79 -1.95 -3.07
C ILE A 158 19.50 -1.93 -2.22
N ASN A 159 19.28 -0.90 -1.42
CA ASN A 159 18.12 -0.79 -0.53
C ASN A 159 16.83 -0.51 -1.32
N LYS A 160 16.89 0.31 -2.37
CA LYS A 160 15.80 0.45 -3.33
C LYS A 160 15.56 -0.89 -4.05
N SER A 161 16.61 -1.51 -4.59
CA SER A 161 16.50 -2.76 -5.35
C SER A 161 15.88 -3.90 -4.53
N LEU A 162 16.27 -4.03 -3.25
CA LEU A 162 15.70 -5.01 -2.33
C LEU A 162 14.21 -4.77 -2.09
N LYS A 163 13.81 -3.54 -1.79
CA LYS A 163 12.40 -3.17 -1.59
C LYS A 163 11.56 -3.38 -2.85
N MET A 164 12.14 -3.19 -4.03
CA MET A 164 11.47 -3.51 -5.30
C MET A 164 11.28 -5.03 -5.44
N ALA A 165 12.31 -5.83 -5.19
CA ALA A 165 12.21 -7.30 -5.22
C ALA A 165 11.21 -7.85 -4.20
N GLU A 166 11.24 -7.40 -2.94
CA GLU A 166 10.27 -7.78 -1.90
C GLU A 166 8.83 -7.43 -2.31
N LYS A 167 8.61 -6.21 -2.79
CA LYS A 167 7.29 -5.76 -3.28
C LYS A 167 6.79 -6.65 -4.40
N SER A 168 7.62 -6.91 -5.40
CA SER A 168 7.27 -7.79 -6.52
C SER A 168 6.96 -9.21 -6.03
N ALA A 169 7.75 -9.76 -5.11
CA ALA A 169 7.49 -11.09 -4.55
C ALA A 169 6.14 -11.16 -3.82
N HIS A 170 5.80 -10.14 -3.04
CA HIS A 170 4.51 -10.06 -2.35
C HIS A 170 3.33 -9.97 -3.34
N ILE A 171 3.43 -9.13 -4.36
CA ILE A 171 2.36 -8.95 -5.35
C ILE A 171 2.11 -10.23 -6.15
N ASP A 172 3.17 -10.92 -6.60
CA ASP A 172 3.08 -12.22 -7.27
C ASP A 172 2.37 -13.26 -6.39
N ALA A 173 2.77 -13.36 -5.11
CA ALA A 173 2.15 -14.28 -4.17
C ALA A 173 0.66 -13.96 -3.94
N THR A 174 0.30 -12.67 -3.81
CA THR A 174 -1.08 -12.24 -3.56
C THR A 174 -1.99 -12.47 -4.75
N LEU A 175 -1.51 -12.22 -5.99
CA LEU A 175 -2.28 -12.50 -7.21
C LEU A 175 -2.58 -14.00 -7.37
N ARG A 176 -1.61 -14.87 -7.04
CA ARG A 176 -1.77 -16.33 -7.04
C ARG A 176 -2.73 -16.82 -5.96
N MET A 177 -2.55 -16.35 -4.72
CA MET A 177 -3.36 -16.72 -3.57
C MET A 177 -4.84 -16.35 -3.77
N ALA A 178 -5.10 -15.12 -4.18
CA ALA A 178 -6.45 -14.60 -4.34
C ALA A 178 -7.11 -14.97 -5.69
N GLY A 179 -6.33 -15.50 -6.64
CA GLY A 179 -6.80 -15.83 -7.98
C GLY A 179 -7.31 -14.59 -8.73
N LEU A 180 -6.48 -13.54 -8.75
CA LEU A 180 -6.77 -12.20 -9.29
C LEU A 180 -5.97 -11.85 -10.55
N SER A 181 -5.11 -12.76 -11.03
CA SER A 181 -4.27 -12.55 -12.22
C SER A 181 -5.06 -12.34 -13.52
N GLU A 182 -6.38 -12.54 -13.54
CA GLU A 182 -7.27 -12.16 -14.64
C GLU A 182 -7.73 -10.70 -14.57
N VAL A 183 -7.79 -10.07 -13.39
CA VAL A 183 -8.13 -8.64 -13.21
C VAL A 183 -6.90 -7.74 -13.15
N PHE A 184 -5.88 -8.15 -12.39
CA PHE A 184 -4.63 -7.37 -12.25
C PHE A 184 -3.45 -8.06 -12.92
N THR A 185 -2.38 -7.30 -13.17
CA THR A 185 -1.06 -7.79 -13.57
C THR A 185 0.01 -7.30 -12.58
N GLN A 186 1.26 -7.60 -12.86
CA GLN A 186 2.42 -7.10 -12.12
C GLN A 186 3.35 -6.23 -12.99
N ASP A 187 3.29 -6.41 -14.31
CA ASP A 187 4.40 -6.09 -15.23
C ASP A 187 4.69 -4.59 -15.42
N LEU A 188 3.83 -3.70 -14.91
CA LEU A 188 3.83 -2.28 -15.28
C LEU A 188 4.05 -1.34 -14.09
N GLU A 189 4.10 -1.86 -12.86
CA GLU A 189 4.37 -1.09 -11.64
C GLU A 189 5.67 -0.28 -11.75
N ASP A 190 6.72 -0.91 -12.29
CA ASP A 190 8.03 -0.29 -12.45
C ASP A 190 7.99 0.94 -13.37
N MET A 191 7.23 0.87 -14.46
CA MET A 191 7.09 2.00 -15.38
C MET A 191 6.14 3.08 -14.85
N MET A 192 5.15 2.72 -14.02
CA MET A 192 4.33 3.69 -13.29
C MET A 192 5.19 4.45 -12.29
N GLN A 193 5.91 3.75 -11.43
CA GLN A 193 6.71 4.37 -10.36
C GLN A 193 7.95 5.10 -10.89
N LEU A 194 8.50 4.69 -12.04
CA LEU A 194 9.50 5.51 -12.74
C LEU A 194 8.88 6.81 -13.26
N ARG A 195 7.73 6.76 -13.95
CA ARG A 195 7.03 7.98 -14.42
C ARG A 195 6.52 8.85 -13.28
N GLU A 196 6.07 8.27 -12.18
CA GLU A 196 5.63 8.98 -10.99
C GLU A 196 6.81 9.60 -10.26
N ALA A 197 7.91 8.87 -10.04
CA ALA A 197 9.14 9.44 -9.48
C ALA A 197 9.77 10.48 -10.42
N GLU A 198 9.71 10.31 -11.74
CA GLU A 198 10.09 11.32 -12.73
C GLU A 198 9.17 12.53 -12.63
N SER A 199 7.85 12.36 -12.58
CA SER A 199 6.90 13.47 -12.47
C SER A 199 6.92 14.17 -11.11
N ILE A 200 7.26 13.46 -10.03
CA ILE A 200 7.51 14.02 -8.69
C ILE A 200 8.84 14.75 -8.69
N ARG A 201 9.89 14.21 -9.30
CA ARG A 201 11.17 14.94 -9.46
C ARG A 201 11.05 16.14 -10.38
N GLU A 202 10.26 16.05 -11.45
CA GLU A 202 9.92 17.17 -12.33
C GLU A 202 9.06 18.18 -11.57
N ALA A 203 8.10 17.75 -10.75
CA ALA A 203 7.30 18.65 -9.91
C ALA A 203 8.12 19.29 -8.79
N GLU A 204 8.99 18.56 -8.10
CA GLU A 204 9.96 19.07 -7.11
C GLU A 204 10.92 20.05 -7.79
N THR A 205 11.48 19.70 -8.95
CA THR A 205 12.32 20.61 -9.77
C THR A 205 11.52 21.81 -10.25
N THR A 206 10.23 21.66 -10.58
CA THR A 206 9.35 22.77 -10.99
C THR A 206 8.90 23.62 -9.80
N VAL A 207 8.80 23.07 -8.59
CA VAL A 207 8.52 23.81 -7.34
C VAL A 207 9.76 24.55 -6.85
N LEU A 208 10.94 23.94 -7.00
CA LEU A 208 12.25 24.59 -6.80
C LEU A 208 12.47 25.71 -7.83
N ASN A 209 12.11 25.50 -9.10
CA ASN A 209 12.25 26.50 -10.17
C ASN A 209 11.14 27.57 -10.18
N ASN A 210 9.92 27.26 -9.72
CA ASN A 210 8.81 28.21 -9.57
C ASN A 210 8.79 28.89 -8.18
N GLY A 211 9.95 29.04 -7.55
CA GLY A 211 10.20 30.15 -6.64
C GLY A 211 9.35 30.20 -5.38
N PHE A 212 9.05 29.07 -4.73
CA PHE A 212 8.72 29.13 -3.31
C PHE A 212 10.01 29.31 -2.49
N GLU A 213 10.56 30.52 -2.54
CA GLU A 213 11.63 30.95 -1.63
C GLU A 213 11.06 31.13 -0.22
N GLY A 214 10.93 30.00 0.47
CA GLY A 214 10.71 29.97 1.91
C GLY A 214 11.88 30.59 2.68
N ILE A 215 11.65 30.98 3.93
CA ILE A 215 12.73 31.49 4.78
C ILE A 215 13.80 30.43 5.06
N THR A 216 15.05 30.88 5.13
CA THR A 216 16.17 30.03 5.55
C THR A 216 16.06 29.66 7.03
N LYS A 217 16.75 28.57 7.43
CA LYS A 217 16.81 28.14 8.84
C LYS A 217 17.38 29.21 9.77
N GLU A 218 18.31 30.04 9.29
CA GLU A 218 18.88 31.13 10.08
C GLU A 218 17.91 32.30 10.23
N GLN A 219 17.14 32.66 9.18
CA GLN A 219 16.07 33.66 9.27
C GLN A 219 14.97 33.24 10.25
N LEU A 220 14.54 31.97 10.23
CA LEU A 220 13.59 31.47 11.22
C LEU A 220 14.12 31.64 12.66
N LYS A 221 15.39 31.28 12.89
CA LYS A 221 16.06 31.41 14.18
C LYS A 221 16.17 32.87 14.63
N GLN A 222 16.52 33.79 13.71
CA GLN A 222 16.54 35.24 13.96
C GLN A 222 15.16 35.76 14.38
N LEU A 223 14.09 35.35 13.67
CA LEU A 223 12.72 35.73 14.01
C LEU A 223 12.31 35.24 15.41
N GLU A 224 12.61 33.97 15.76
CA GLU A 224 12.26 33.42 17.07
C GLU A 224 13.08 34.03 18.21
N VAL A 225 14.34 34.42 17.96
CA VAL A 225 15.14 35.22 18.90
C VAL A 225 14.53 36.61 19.07
N ARG A 226 14.21 37.32 17.99
CA ARG A 226 13.67 38.69 18.05
C ARG A 226 12.30 38.76 18.75
N ILE A 227 11.41 37.80 18.50
CA ILE A 227 10.12 37.67 19.21
C ILE A 227 10.35 37.51 20.72
N ARG A 228 11.38 36.76 21.13
CA ARG A 228 11.73 36.53 22.55
C ARG A 228 12.36 37.77 23.20
N GLU A 229 13.27 38.45 22.51
CA GLU A 229 13.89 39.71 22.97
C GLU A 229 12.85 40.79 23.26
N LEU A 230 11.87 40.93 22.36
CA LEU A 230 10.79 41.91 22.45
C LEU A 230 9.65 41.49 23.39
N GLY A 231 9.76 40.34 24.07
CA GLY A 231 8.75 39.84 25.01
C GLY A 231 7.38 39.52 24.37
N LEU A 232 7.33 39.31 23.06
CA LEU A 232 6.07 39.17 22.31
C LEU A 232 5.50 37.75 22.43
N ASP A 233 4.19 37.64 22.69
CA ASP A 233 3.52 36.34 22.66
C ASP A 233 3.52 35.73 21.25
N ARG A 234 4.12 34.53 21.15
CA ARG A 234 4.24 33.76 19.92
C ARG A 234 2.87 33.41 19.30
N LYS A 235 1.80 33.25 20.09
CA LYS A 235 0.45 32.99 19.55
C LYS A 235 -0.12 34.24 18.88
N ARG A 236 -0.02 35.40 19.52
CA ARG A 236 -0.42 36.71 18.97
C ARG A 236 0.29 37.02 17.66
N VAL A 237 1.61 36.78 17.57
CA VAL A 237 2.38 37.00 16.33
C VAL A 237 1.90 36.06 15.20
N LYS A 238 1.67 34.78 15.49
CA LYS A 238 1.11 33.83 14.50
C LYS A 238 -0.31 34.18 14.07
N ALA A 239 -1.16 34.62 14.98
CA ALA A 239 -2.53 35.05 14.65
C ALA A 239 -2.54 36.28 13.73
N TRP A 240 -1.65 37.26 13.98
CA TRP A 240 -1.47 38.38 13.07
C TRP A 240 -0.97 37.94 11.69
N MET A 241 0.05 37.08 11.65
CA MET A 241 0.61 36.53 10.40
C MET A 241 -0.46 35.81 9.55
N ALA A 242 -1.28 34.97 10.17
CA ALA A 242 -2.37 34.27 9.49
C ALA A 242 -3.44 35.25 8.95
N ASN A 243 -3.82 36.28 9.73
CA ASN A 243 -4.80 37.26 9.28
C ASN A 243 -4.26 38.19 8.18
N ALA A 244 -3.03 38.69 8.33
CA ALA A 244 -2.38 39.60 7.39
C ALA A 244 -1.95 38.92 6.07
N SER A 245 -1.94 37.58 6.02
CA SER A 245 -1.67 36.77 4.82
C SER A 245 -2.93 36.14 4.20
N HIS A 246 -4.14 36.52 4.66
CA HIS A 246 -5.40 35.89 4.24
C HIS A 246 -5.39 34.35 4.39
N GLN A 247 -4.92 33.86 5.55
CA GLN A 247 -4.78 32.45 5.91
C GLN A 247 -3.77 31.63 5.09
N ARG A 248 -2.97 32.28 4.23
CA ARG A 248 -1.92 31.64 3.41
C ARG A 248 -0.74 31.11 4.23
N PHE A 249 -0.35 31.80 5.31
CA PHE A 249 0.77 31.39 6.16
C PHE A 249 0.27 31.10 7.58
N ARG A 250 0.43 29.85 8.07
CA ARG A 250 -0.08 29.41 9.38
C ARG A 250 1.04 29.07 10.36
N THR A 251 2.19 28.67 9.85
CA THR A 251 3.44 28.45 10.58
C THR A 251 4.52 29.40 10.08
N PHE A 252 5.57 29.63 10.88
CA PHE A 252 6.69 30.45 10.45
C PHE A 252 7.53 29.77 9.35
N LEU A 253 7.42 28.45 9.19
CA LEU A 253 8.07 27.70 8.10
C LEU A 253 7.41 27.96 6.74
N ASP A 254 6.15 28.37 6.74
CA ASP A 254 5.37 28.67 5.53
C ASP A 254 5.69 30.08 4.98
N LEU A 255 6.52 30.87 5.67
CA LEU A 255 6.84 32.25 5.26
C LEU A 255 7.74 32.26 4.02
N ASN A 256 7.38 33.06 3.03
CA ASN A 256 8.27 33.47 1.96
C ASN A 256 9.16 34.66 2.38
N GLN A 257 10.21 34.93 1.61
CA GLN A 257 11.17 36.02 1.88
C GLN A 257 10.51 37.40 2.07
N GLU A 258 9.59 37.79 1.18
CA GLU A 258 8.91 39.09 1.24
C GLU A 258 8.10 39.26 2.54
N PHE A 259 7.28 38.26 2.90
CA PHE A 259 6.44 38.34 4.09
C PHE A 259 7.26 38.21 5.37
N TYR A 260 8.40 37.51 5.34
CA TYR A 260 9.38 37.52 6.44
C TYR A 260 9.86 38.93 6.75
N HIS A 261 10.36 39.69 5.76
CA HIS A 261 10.84 41.06 5.99
C HIS A 261 9.71 41.98 6.49
N ARG A 262 8.48 41.81 5.98
CA ARG A 262 7.29 42.54 6.43
C ARG A 262 6.89 42.18 7.87
N LEU A 263 7.01 40.90 8.27
CA LEU A 263 6.73 40.46 9.64
C LEU A 263 7.83 40.95 10.61
N TYR A 264 9.10 40.79 10.23
CA TYR A 264 10.25 41.13 11.07
C TYR A 264 10.26 42.63 11.42
N SER A 265 10.06 43.50 10.42
CA SER A 265 9.93 44.96 10.63
C SER A 265 8.68 45.39 11.40
N LYS A 266 7.66 44.53 11.49
CA LYS A 266 6.46 44.77 12.30
C LYS A 266 6.61 44.36 13.77
N LEU A 267 7.63 43.59 14.13
CA LEU A 267 7.83 43.16 15.52
C LEU A 267 8.11 44.34 16.47
N ASP A 268 8.94 45.30 16.06
CA ASP A 268 9.27 46.47 16.88
C ASP A 268 8.00 47.31 17.16
N GLN A 269 7.15 47.49 16.14
CA GLN A 269 5.85 48.15 16.26
C GLN A 269 4.84 47.38 17.16
N PHE A 270 5.02 46.07 17.36
CA PHE A 270 4.21 45.30 18.32
C PHE A 270 4.72 45.44 19.76
N ALA A 271 6.00 45.74 19.94
CA ALA A 271 6.62 46.05 21.22
C ALA A 271 6.40 47.51 21.65
N GLY A 272 6.07 48.40 20.71
CA GLY A 272 5.87 49.83 20.96
C GLY A 272 7.19 50.62 21.01
N VAL A 273 8.20 50.15 20.26
CA VAL A 273 9.56 50.72 20.15
C VAL A 273 9.80 51.21 18.73
#